data_AF-A0A1V3XS62-F1
#
_entry.id   AF-A0A1V3XS62-F1
#
_cell.length_a   1.000
_cell.length_b   1.000
_cell.length_c   1.000
_cell.angle_alpha   90.00
_cell.angle_beta   90.00
_cell.angle_gamma   90.00
#
_symmetry.space_group_name_H-M   'P 1'
#
loop_
_entity.id
_entity.type
_entity.pdbx_description
1 polymer ?
#
loop_
_entity_poly.entity_id
_entity_poly.type
_entity_poly.pdbx_seq_one_letter_code
_entity_poly.pdbx_strand_id
1 'polypeptide(L)'
;MRQPRIGSAGRRSWSGQGSGSLDLNGISHGAAGYAYALASLAEATGIDEFADAAAECIAFENANFDPHRHAWADLDSNGEKVWPCKWCHGSPGIGLARIAMAGLRRTDTALLYNDVTHALTAVENSWAGIRRDTLCCGTLGSVEFLSEAGTVLGRDELRDLAARHLAGSSRPPPLAAITDGAAVPDGSTPECSRAWPVSATRSCAGSMTRFPTSWCGNSRSAPTGTRGVNGVGGLILCRGCTGW
;
A
#
# COMPACT_ATOMS: atom_id res chain seq x y z
N MET A 1 -10.49 22.99 1.67
CA MET A 1 -9.54 22.29 2.60
C MET A 1 -8.74 23.36 3.35
N ARG A 2 -8.60 23.30 4.69
CA ARG A 2 -8.07 24.42 5.53
C ARG A 2 -6.54 24.44 5.71
N GLN A 3 -5.85 23.32 5.55
CA GLN A 3 -4.38 23.26 5.65
C GLN A 3 -3.72 23.56 4.31
N PRO A 4 -2.62 24.33 4.29
CA PRO A 4 -1.87 24.60 3.06
C PRO A 4 -1.27 23.31 2.50
N ARG A 5 -1.20 23.24 1.18
CA ARG A 5 -0.52 22.15 0.47
C ARG A 5 0.89 22.56 0.09
N ILE A 6 1.81 21.60 0.12
CA ILE A 6 3.21 21.73 -0.29
C ILE A 6 3.37 21.26 -1.74
N GLY A 7 4.40 21.75 -2.43
CA GLY A 7 4.69 21.41 -3.83
C GLY A 7 4.22 22.44 -4.86
N SER A 8 4.63 22.25 -6.12
CA SER A 8 4.25 23.11 -7.26
C SER A 8 2.81 22.86 -7.70
N ALA A 9 2.15 23.84 -8.32
CA ALA A 9 0.80 23.64 -8.90
C ALA A 9 0.75 22.39 -9.81
N GLY A 10 -0.29 21.56 -9.65
CA GLY A 10 -0.42 20.27 -10.34
C GLY A 10 0.31 19.11 -9.67
N ARG A 11 1.12 19.34 -8.64
CA ARG A 11 1.90 18.33 -7.90
C ARG A 11 1.99 18.72 -6.43
N ARG A 12 0.85 18.67 -5.75
CA ARG A 12 0.68 19.16 -4.39
C ARG A 12 0.24 18.05 -3.46
N SER A 13 0.80 18.05 -2.24
CA SER A 13 0.38 17.16 -1.17
C SER A 13 0.32 17.92 0.16
N TRP A 14 0.03 17.22 1.26
CA TRP A 14 0.13 17.74 2.62
C TRP A 14 1.37 17.18 3.30
N SER A 15 1.95 17.98 4.20
CA SER A 15 2.95 17.46 5.11
C SER A 15 2.32 16.46 6.08
N GLY A 16 3.04 15.38 6.39
CA GLY A 16 2.66 14.45 7.45
C GLY A 16 2.73 15.12 8.83
N GLN A 17 1.87 14.70 9.76
CA GLN A 17 2.02 15.08 11.16
C GLN A 17 3.07 14.18 11.83
N GLY A 18 4.18 14.75 12.29
CA GLY A 18 5.25 14.04 13.01
C GLY A 18 6.58 13.97 12.25
N SER A 19 7.67 14.20 12.98
CA SER A 19 9.09 14.16 12.59
C SER A 19 9.45 14.64 11.17
N GLY A 20 9.58 15.97 11.02
CA GLY A 20 10.71 16.66 10.38
C GLY A 20 11.10 16.39 8.91
N SER A 21 10.46 15.45 8.22
CA SER A 21 10.77 15.13 6.82
C SER A 21 9.83 15.92 5.90
N LEU A 22 10.44 16.69 5.00
CA LEU A 22 9.77 17.69 4.18
C LEU A 22 9.00 17.08 3.01
N ASP A 23 9.28 15.83 2.63
CA ASP A 23 8.59 15.11 1.57
C ASP A 23 8.33 13.66 2.02
N LEU A 24 7.11 13.39 2.49
CA LEU A 24 6.69 12.04 2.85
C LEU A 24 5.86 11.45 1.71
N ASN A 25 6.45 10.51 0.97
CA ASN A 25 5.67 9.58 0.17
C ASN A 25 5.11 8.46 1.08
N GLY A 26 4.27 7.58 0.51
CA GLY A 26 3.74 6.42 1.24
C GLY A 26 2.41 6.64 1.95
N ILE A 27 1.86 5.55 2.49
CA ILE A 27 0.43 5.47 2.82
C ILE A 27 0.08 6.00 4.22
N SER A 28 1.02 6.01 5.17
CA SER A 28 0.70 6.33 6.58
C SER A 28 0.50 7.82 6.80
N HIS A 29 1.47 8.62 6.36
CA HIS A 29 1.49 10.08 6.57
C HIS A 29 1.90 10.85 5.31
N GLY A 30 1.91 10.16 4.15
CA GLY A 30 2.44 10.70 2.91
C GLY A 30 1.40 10.82 1.81
N ALA A 31 1.90 11.20 0.62
CA ALA A 31 1.08 11.50 -0.55
C ALA A 31 0.15 10.35 -0.98
N ALA A 32 0.61 9.08 -0.96
CA ALA A 32 -0.25 7.94 -1.27
C ALA A 32 -1.46 7.80 -0.33
N GLY A 33 -1.29 8.08 0.96
CA GLY A 33 -2.40 8.03 1.93
C GLY A 33 -3.45 9.11 1.65
N TYR A 34 -2.99 10.34 1.40
CA TYR A 34 -3.86 11.45 1.01
C TYR A 34 -4.57 11.16 -0.32
N ALA A 35 -3.86 10.66 -1.32
CA ALA A 35 -4.42 10.30 -2.62
C ALA A 35 -5.57 9.29 -2.47
N TYR A 36 -5.36 8.21 -1.72
CA TYR A 36 -6.39 7.20 -1.50
C TYR A 36 -7.61 7.76 -0.77
N ALA A 37 -7.40 8.51 0.32
CA ALA A 37 -8.49 9.09 1.11
C ALA A 37 -9.33 10.08 0.28
N LEU A 38 -8.67 10.95 -0.49
CA LEU A 38 -9.32 11.97 -1.31
C LEU A 38 -10.03 11.36 -2.51
N ALA A 39 -9.44 10.37 -3.18
CA ALA A 39 -10.12 9.68 -4.27
C ALA A 39 -11.37 8.93 -3.77
N SER A 40 -11.27 8.29 -2.59
CA SER A 40 -12.42 7.64 -1.96
C SER A 40 -13.52 8.64 -1.60
N LEU A 41 -13.14 9.82 -1.10
CA LEU A 41 -14.08 10.89 -0.79
C LEU A 41 -14.72 11.46 -2.06
N ALA A 42 -13.96 11.57 -3.15
CA ALA A 42 -14.48 12.02 -4.45
C ALA A 42 -15.53 11.04 -5.00
N GLU A 43 -15.30 9.73 -4.87
CA GLU A 43 -16.28 8.69 -5.26
C GLU A 43 -17.54 8.78 -4.40
N ALA A 44 -17.39 8.94 -3.08
CA ALA A 44 -18.51 8.98 -2.15
C ALA A 44 -19.37 10.25 -2.27
N THR A 45 -18.76 11.39 -2.62
CA THR A 45 -19.45 12.70 -2.63
C THR A 45 -19.80 13.20 -4.02
N GLY A 46 -19.14 12.69 -5.06
CA GLY A 46 -19.26 13.23 -6.41
C GLY A 46 -18.55 14.58 -6.63
N ILE A 47 -17.82 15.12 -5.66
CA ILE A 47 -17.14 16.42 -5.76
C ILE A 47 -15.78 16.27 -6.46
N ASP A 48 -15.58 16.96 -7.58
CA ASP A 48 -14.37 16.87 -8.42
C ASP A 48 -13.12 17.42 -7.71
N GLU A 49 -13.26 18.42 -6.83
CA GLU A 49 -12.13 19.01 -6.09
C GLU A 49 -11.31 17.97 -5.29
N PHE A 50 -11.97 16.91 -4.81
CA PHE A 50 -11.28 15.81 -4.12
C PHE A 50 -10.54 14.89 -5.10
N ALA A 51 -11.08 14.64 -6.28
CA ALA A 51 -10.40 13.87 -7.32
C ALA A 51 -9.17 14.61 -7.83
N ASP A 52 -9.29 15.92 -8.08
CA ASP A 52 -8.18 16.78 -8.49
C ASP A 52 -7.07 16.79 -7.44
N ALA A 53 -7.45 16.92 -6.16
CA ALA A 53 -6.49 16.87 -5.07
C ALA A 53 -5.80 15.50 -4.94
N ALA A 54 -6.52 14.39 -5.15
CA ALA A 54 -5.93 13.06 -5.17
C ALA A 54 -4.94 12.88 -6.33
N ALA A 55 -5.28 13.38 -7.52
CA ALA A 55 -4.39 13.37 -8.69
C ALA A 55 -3.13 14.20 -8.44
N GLU A 56 -3.24 15.36 -7.79
CA GLU A 56 -2.08 16.18 -7.42
C GLU A 56 -1.16 15.48 -6.40
N CYS A 57 -1.71 14.69 -5.47
CA CYS A 57 -0.90 13.87 -4.54
C CYS A 57 -0.12 12.78 -5.28
N ILE A 58 -0.75 12.09 -6.23
CA ILE A 58 -0.06 11.09 -7.07
C ILE A 58 1.03 11.75 -7.90
N ALA A 59 0.74 12.91 -8.50
CA ALA A 59 1.71 13.63 -9.32
C ALA A 59 2.88 14.20 -8.51
N PHE A 60 2.64 14.57 -7.23
CA PHE A 60 3.69 14.89 -6.28
C PHE A 60 4.59 13.69 -6.00
N GLU A 61 4.00 12.53 -5.69
CA GLU A 61 4.74 11.30 -5.44
C GLU A 61 5.56 10.90 -6.67
N ASN A 62 4.95 10.85 -7.85
CA ASN A 62 5.62 10.47 -9.10
C ASN A 62 6.70 11.45 -9.57
N ALA A 63 6.73 12.69 -9.07
CA ALA A 63 7.85 13.60 -9.29
C ALA A 63 9.11 13.18 -8.52
N ASN A 64 8.97 12.39 -7.47
CA ASN A 64 10.05 11.84 -6.65
C ASN A 64 10.45 10.42 -7.06
N PHE A 65 9.87 9.87 -8.13
CA PHE A 65 10.17 8.53 -8.61
C PHE A 65 11.55 8.47 -9.29
N ASP A 66 12.35 7.47 -8.92
CA ASP A 66 13.61 7.12 -9.58
C ASP A 66 13.45 5.84 -10.41
N PRO A 67 13.51 5.91 -11.75
CA PRO A 67 13.32 4.76 -12.62
C PRO A 67 14.43 3.72 -12.52
N HIS A 68 15.65 4.08 -12.11
CA HIS A 68 16.73 3.12 -11.92
C HIS A 68 16.56 2.29 -10.66
N ARG A 69 15.90 2.85 -9.65
CA ARG A 69 15.62 2.18 -8.37
C ARG A 69 14.22 1.56 -8.32
N HIS A 70 13.34 1.93 -9.25
CA HIS A 70 11.92 1.62 -9.23
C HIS A 70 11.24 2.02 -7.91
N ALA A 71 11.68 3.13 -7.32
CA ALA A 71 11.23 3.55 -6.00
C ALA A 71 11.08 5.07 -5.91
N TRP A 72 10.28 5.51 -4.94
CA TRP A 72 10.03 6.92 -4.65
C TRP A 72 10.99 7.40 -3.58
N ALA A 73 11.64 8.54 -3.84
CA ALA A 73 12.59 9.14 -2.92
C ALA A 73 11.87 9.96 -1.83
N ASP A 74 12.15 9.65 -0.57
CA ASP A 74 11.89 10.53 0.57
C ASP A 74 13.16 11.31 0.94
N LEU A 75 13.03 12.30 1.81
CA LEU A 75 14.16 13.00 2.42
C LEU A 75 14.36 12.52 3.87
N ASP A 76 15.58 12.18 4.23
CA ASP A 76 15.95 11.86 5.61
C ASP A 76 16.13 13.14 6.46
N SER A 77 16.55 12.98 7.73
CA SER A 77 16.75 14.11 8.65
C SER A 77 17.86 15.09 8.24
N ASN A 78 18.75 14.67 7.33
CA ASN A 78 19.84 15.48 6.80
C ASN A 78 19.47 16.13 5.45
N GLY A 79 18.26 15.86 4.93
CA GLY A 79 17.83 16.29 3.61
C GLY A 79 18.41 15.44 2.47
N GLU A 80 18.97 14.28 2.78
CA GLU A 80 19.49 13.35 1.77
C GLU A 80 18.37 12.44 1.25
N LYS A 81 18.45 12.09 -0.04
CA LYS A 81 17.46 11.21 -0.65
C LYS A 81 17.63 9.78 -0.14
N VAL A 82 16.53 9.20 0.30
CA VAL A 82 16.42 7.79 0.68
C VAL A 82 15.25 7.15 -0.05
N TRP A 83 15.33 5.85 -0.32
CA TRP A 83 14.29 5.10 -1.04
C TRP A 83 13.76 4.00 -0.14
N PRO A 84 12.86 4.34 0.80
CA PRO A 84 12.36 3.34 1.72
C PRO A 84 11.46 2.34 0.98
N CYS A 85 11.55 1.08 1.38
CA CYS A 85 10.65 0.02 0.93
C CYS A 85 9.93 -0.55 2.15
N LYS A 86 9.00 0.24 2.70
CA LYS A 86 8.23 -0.08 3.91
C LYS A 86 6.77 0.23 3.66
N TRP A 87 5.88 -0.39 4.45
CA TRP A 87 4.45 -0.14 4.33
C TRP A 87 4.09 1.31 4.66
N CYS A 88 4.64 1.87 5.75
CA CYS A 88 4.32 3.23 6.18
C CYS A 88 4.85 4.31 5.22
N HIS A 89 6.07 4.11 4.75
CA HIS A 89 6.84 5.01 3.90
C HIS A 89 7.53 4.20 2.80
N GLY A 90 7.04 4.36 1.56
CA GLY A 90 7.66 3.75 0.39
C GLY A 90 6.83 2.73 -0.36
N SER A 91 7.52 1.99 -1.23
CA SER A 91 6.93 1.25 -2.36
C SER A 91 5.74 0.35 -2.04
N PRO A 92 5.76 -0.57 -1.04
CA PRO A 92 4.63 -1.46 -0.81
C PRO A 92 3.38 -0.70 -0.33
N GLY A 93 3.54 0.35 0.49
CA GLY A 93 2.42 1.21 0.89
C GLY A 93 1.84 2.00 -0.27
N ILE A 94 2.71 2.55 -1.12
CA ILE A 94 2.31 3.24 -2.36
C ILE A 94 1.51 2.29 -3.25
N GLY A 95 2.04 1.10 -3.51
CA GLY A 95 1.39 0.08 -4.34
C GLY A 95 0.01 -0.33 -3.80
N LEU A 96 -0.13 -0.52 -2.49
CA LEU A 96 -1.43 -0.81 -1.85
C LEU A 96 -2.44 0.33 -2.04
N ALA A 97 -2.01 1.59 -1.88
CA ALA A 97 -2.89 2.73 -2.14
C ALA A 97 -3.36 2.77 -3.60
N ARG A 98 -2.46 2.46 -4.56
CA ARG A 98 -2.81 2.41 -5.99
C ARG A 98 -3.80 1.29 -6.30
N ILE A 99 -3.61 0.10 -5.71
CA ILE A 99 -4.56 -1.01 -5.82
C ILE A 99 -5.95 -0.61 -5.29
N ALA A 100 -6.00 0.03 -4.12
CA ALA A 100 -7.25 0.49 -3.51
C ALA A 100 -8.00 1.50 -4.40
N MET A 101 -7.26 2.31 -5.14
CA MET A 101 -7.79 3.35 -6.03
C MET A 101 -8.23 2.85 -7.41
N ALA A 102 -7.79 1.66 -7.84
CA ALA A 102 -8.01 1.17 -9.20
C ALA A 102 -9.49 0.86 -9.53
N GLY A 103 -10.34 0.70 -8.52
CA GLY A 103 -11.78 0.52 -8.68
C GLY A 103 -12.60 1.82 -8.70
N LEU A 104 -11.97 2.97 -8.47
CA LEU A 104 -12.65 4.26 -8.38
C LEU A 104 -12.84 4.88 -9.76
N ARG A 105 -13.95 5.59 -9.99
CA ARG A 105 -14.32 6.05 -11.35
C ARG A 105 -13.46 7.19 -11.88
N ARG A 106 -12.83 7.96 -10.98
CA ARG A 106 -12.10 9.20 -11.28
C ARG A 106 -10.59 9.02 -11.11
N THR A 107 -10.06 7.85 -11.45
CA THR A 107 -8.62 7.55 -11.35
C THR A 107 -8.05 7.09 -12.70
N ASP A 108 -6.79 7.41 -12.96
CA ASP A 108 -6.07 6.96 -14.16
C ASP A 108 -5.52 5.54 -13.94
N THR A 109 -6.31 4.53 -14.33
CA THR A 109 -5.95 3.12 -14.09
C THR A 109 -4.61 2.72 -14.73
N ALA A 110 -4.22 3.32 -15.85
CA ALA A 110 -2.95 2.99 -16.51
C ALA A 110 -1.76 3.50 -15.68
N LEU A 111 -1.86 4.72 -15.16
CA LEU A 111 -0.87 5.27 -14.23
C LEU A 111 -0.80 4.43 -12.95
N LEU A 112 -1.95 4.09 -12.35
CA LEU A 112 -1.98 3.27 -11.13
C LEU A 112 -1.32 1.90 -11.35
N TYR A 113 -1.57 1.25 -12.50
CA TYR A 113 -0.93 -0.01 -12.86
C TYR A 113 0.60 0.11 -13.00
N ASN A 114 1.08 1.19 -13.62
CA ASN A 114 2.51 1.43 -13.74
C ASN A 114 3.17 1.58 -12.37
N ASP A 115 2.56 2.36 -11.46
CA ASP A 115 3.04 2.54 -10.09
C ASP A 115 3.04 1.20 -9.32
N VAL A 116 2.00 0.36 -9.46
CA VAL A 116 1.97 -0.98 -8.86
C VAL A 116 3.11 -1.86 -9.38
N THR A 117 3.39 -1.81 -10.68
CA THR A 117 4.48 -2.56 -11.30
C THR A 117 5.84 -2.14 -10.76
N HIS A 118 6.08 -0.84 -10.61
CA HIS A 118 7.31 -0.35 -9.99
C HIS A 118 7.42 -0.73 -8.51
N ALA A 119 6.32 -0.66 -7.77
CA ALA A 119 6.29 -1.09 -6.38
C ALA A 119 6.62 -2.59 -6.22
N LEU A 120 6.18 -3.45 -7.15
CA LEU A 120 6.56 -4.87 -7.20
C LEU A 120 8.07 -5.02 -7.35
N THR A 121 8.68 -4.37 -8.34
CA THR A 121 10.13 -4.40 -8.54
C THR A 121 10.90 -3.94 -7.30
N ALA A 122 10.47 -2.86 -6.64
CA ALA A 122 11.11 -2.38 -5.42
C ALA A 122 11.03 -3.38 -4.25
N VAL A 123 9.90 -4.07 -4.09
CA VAL A 123 9.71 -5.07 -3.05
C VAL A 123 10.57 -6.30 -3.30
N GLU A 124 10.62 -6.79 -4.54
CA GLU A 124 11.49 -7.91 -4.93
C GLU A 124 12.97 -7.58 -4.66
N ASN A 125 13.43 -6.40 -5.06
CA ASN A 125 14.81 -5.95 -4.85
C ASN A 125 15.17 -5.74 -3.38
N SER A 126 14.20 -5.35 -2.54
CA SER A 126 14.45 -5.00 -1.13
C SER A 126 14.33 -6.19 -0.18
N TRP A 127 13.77 -7.31 -0.64
CA TRP A 127 13.38 -8.43 0.22
C TRP A 127 14.51 -8.94 1.12
N ALA A 128 15.69 -9.19 0.53
CA ALA A 128 16.87 -9.68 1.23
C ALA A 128 17.42 -8.70 2.29
N GLY A 129 16.98 -7.44 2.29
CA GLY A 129 17.38 -6.39 3.24
C GLY A 129 16.48 -6.27 4.48
N ILE A 130 15.29 -6.88 4.48
CA ILE A 130 14.35 -6.76 5.60
C ILE A 130 14.74 -7.74 6.72
N ARG A 131 14.64 -7.31 7.98
CA ARG A 131 15.14 -8.05 9.16
C ARG A 131 14.09 -8.26 10.25
N ARG A 132 12.84 -7.87 10.00
CA ARG A 132 11.75 -7.88 11.00
C ARG A 132 10.46 -8.35 10.33
N ASP A 133 9.64 -9.07 11.07
CA ASP A 133 8.32 -9.53 10.64
C ASP A 133 7.21 -8.65 11.21
N THR A 134 7.27 -7.34 10.93
CA THR A 134 6.23 -6.38 11.33
C THR A 134 5.57 -5.77 10.11
N LEU A 135 4.32 -5.30 10.25
CA LEU A 135 3.60 -4.69 9.14
C LEU A 135 4.25 -3.38 8.68
N CYS A 136 4.51 -2.46 9.62
CA CYS A 136 4.95 -1.10 9.32
C CYS A 136 6.32 -1.05 8.62
N CYS A 137 7.32 -1.73 9.17
CA CYS A 137 8.73 -1.64 8.77
C CYS A 137 9.39 -3.01 8.52
N GLY A 138 8.57 -4.05 8.28
CA GLY A 138 9.02 -5.43 8.15
C GLY A 138 8.43 -6.14 6.95
N THR A 139 8.66 -7.45 6.87
CA THR A 139 8.31 -8.31 5.74
C THR A 139 6.81 -8.38 5.51
N LEU A 140 6.00 -8.31 6.57
CA LEU A 140 4.54 -8.44 6.47
C LEU A 140 3.89 -7.35 5.62
N GLY A 141 4.44 -6.13 5.59
CA GLY A 141 3.97 -5.07 4.69
C GLY A 141 4.19 -5.40 3.21
N SER A 142 5.29 -6.09 2.90
CA SER A 142 5.58 -6.56 1.55
C SER A 142 4.75 -7.79 1.18
N VAL A 143 4.52 -8.70 2.14
CA VAL A 143 3.62 -9.85 1.96
C VAL A 143 2.21 -9.41 1.61
N GLU A 144 1.66 -8.45 2.36
CA GLU A 144 0.32 -7.88 2.11
C GLU A 144 0.24 -7.33 0.69
N PHE A 145 1.21 -6.50 0.30
CA PHE A 145 1.25 -5.93 -1.03
C PHE A 145 1.36 -6.98 -2.14
N LEU A 146 2.23 -7.99 -2.00
CA LEU A 146 2.38 -9.07 -2.98
C LEU A 146 1.08 -9.88 -3.14
N SER A 147 0.39 -10.15 -2.04
CA SER A 147 -0.90 -10.87 -2.04
C SER A 147 -1.99 -10.08 -2.78
N GLU A 148 -2.13 -8.80 -2.44
CA GLU A 148 -3.12 -7.91 -3.07
C GLU A 148 -2.80 -7.68 -4.56
N ALA A 149 -1.53 -7.42 -4.90
CA ALA A 149 -1.09 -7.25 -6.28
C ALA A 149 -1.31 -8.53 -7.09
N GLY A 150 -0.94 -9.70 -6.55
CA GLY A 150 -1.21 -10.98 -7.19
C GLY A 150 -2.70 -11.20 -7.48
N THR A 151 -3.56 -10.76 -6.55
CA THR A 151 -5.00 -10.85 -6.74
C THR A 151 -5.54 -10.00 -7.85
N VAL A 152 -5.13 -8.76 -7.83
CA VAL A 152 -5.66 -7.74 -8.70
C VAL A 152 -5.10 -7.85 -10.11
N LEU A 153 -3.86 -8.34 -10.25
CA LEU A 153 -3.21 -8.55 -11.54
C LEU A 153 -3.47 -9.95 -12.12
N GLY A 154 -4.11 -10.85 -11.39
CA GLY A 154 -4.29 -12.25 -11.79
C GLY A 154 -2.95 -13.00 -11.93
N ARG A 155 -2.02 -12.72 -11.01
CA ARG A 155 -0.65 -13.28 -10.98
C ARG A 155 -0.50 -14.18 -9.76
N ASP A 156 -0.86 -15.45 -9.92
CA ASP A 156 -0.84 -16.43 -8.83
C ASP A 156 0.56 -16.63 -8.24
N GLU A 157 1.61 -16.45 -9.05
CA GLU A 157 2.99 -16.54 -8.60
C GLU A 157 3.35 -15.52 -7.49
N LEU A 158 2.71 -14.34 -7.50
CA LEU A 158 2.90 -13.31 -6.46
C LEU A 158 2.20 -13.71 -5.16
N ARG A 159 1.02 -14.32 -5.25
CA ARG A 159 0.29 -14.86 -4.09
C ARG A 159 1.05 -16.01 -3.45
N ASP A 160 1.60 -16.91 -4.28
CA ASP A 160 2.42 -18.02 -3.80
C ASP A 160 3.71 -17.51 -3.14
N LEU A 161 4.33 -16.47 -3.71
CA LEU A 161 5.50 -15.81 -3.10
C LEU A 161 5.15 -15.22 -1.73
N ALA A 162 4.05 -14.48 -1.63
CA ALA A 162 3.54 -13.93 -0.37
C ALA A 162 3.30 -15.06 0.66
N ALA A 163 2.65 -16.15 0.27
CA ALA A 163 2.38 -17.30 1.14
C ALA A 163 3.67 -17.99 1.62
N ARG A 164 4.65 -18.20 0.73
CA ARG A 164 5.96 -18.76 1.10
C ARG A 164 6.68 -17.88 2.10
N HIS A 165 6.65 -16.58 1.90
CA HIS A 165 7.28 -15.63 2.81
C HIS A 165 6.59 -15.59 4.17
N LEU A 166 5.26 -15.62 4.20
CA LEU A 166 4.50 -15.70 5.45
C LEU A 166 4.82 -16.99 6.23
N ALA A 167 4.94 -18.13 5.53
CA ALA A 167 5.33 -19.40 6.12
C ALA A 167 6.81 -19.44 6.58
N GLY A 168 7.70 -18.72 5.89
CA GLY A 168 9.11 -18.58 6.25
C GLY A 168 9.37 -17.58 7.40
N SER A 169 8.49 -16.59 7.59
CA SER A 169 8.49 -15.68 8.75
C SER A 169 8.20 -16.40 10.07
N SER A 170 7.61 -17.60 10.01
CA SER A 170 7.72 -18.57 11.10
C SER A 170 8.93 -19.47 10.85
N ARG A 171 10.06 -19.19 11.51
CA ARG A 171 11.26 -20.05 11.45
C ARG A 171 10.87 -21.53 11.62
N PRO A 172 10.97 -22.40 10.60
CA PRO A 172 10.86 -23.83 10.85
C PRO A 172 12.10 -24.30 11.64
N PRO A 173 12.03 -25.35 12.48
CA PRO A 173 13.24 -25.96 13.03
C PRO A 173 14.14 -26.40 11.86
N PRO A 174 15.48 -26.43 12.04
CA PRO A 174 16.37 -26.73 10.94
C PRO A 174 16.12 -28.18 10.48
N LEU A 175 15.62 -28.34 9.25
CA LEU A 175 15.61 -29.64 8.59
C LEU A 175 16.75 -29.67 7.58
N ALA A 176 17.78 -30.42 7.94
CA ALA A 176 18.54 -31.16 6.94
C ALA A 176 17.56 -32.01 6.10
N ALA A 177 17.90 -32.15 4.82
CA ALA A 177 17.27 -33.01 3.81
C ALA A 177 15.95 -32.52 3.21
N ILE A 178 16.05 -31.73 2.12
CA ILE A 178 15.35 -32.04 0.87
C ILE A 178 16.33 -31.79 -0.27
N THR A 179 16.82 -32.87 -0.87
CA THR A 179 17.56 -32.89 -2.14
C THR A 179 16.60 -32.94 -3.31
N ASP A 180 17.08 -32.40 -4.44
CA ASP A 180 16.62 -32.59 -5.83
C ASP A 180 15.22 -32.08 -6.16
N GLY A 181 14.98 -31.24 -7.17
CA GLY A 181 15.76 -30.94 -8.36
C GLY A 181 14.77 -30.85 -9.51
N ALA A 182 14.73 -29.74 -10.25
CA ALA A 182 14.23 -29.67 -11.63
C ALA A 182 14.45 -28.27 -12.20
N ALA A 183 15.23 -28.20 -13.27
CA ALA A 183 15.45 -27.04 -14.11
C ALA A 183 14.48 -27.07 -15.31
N VAL A 184 14.01 -25.89 -15.77
CA VAL A 184 13.60 -25.64 -17.17
C VAL A 184 13.66 -24.12 -17.47
N PRO A 185 13.72 -23.67 -18.74
CA PRO A 185 14.66 -22.65 -19.18
C PRO A 185 14.00 -21.34 -19.67
N ASP A 186 14.89 -20.38 -19.91
CA ASP A 186 14.84 -19.13 -20.67
C ASP A 186 13.75 -18.98 -21.76
N GLY A 187 13.10 -17.81 -21.75
CA GLY A 187 12.85 -17.08 -23.00
C GLY A 187 11.42 -16.63 -23.24
N SER A 188 11.05 -15.43 -22.75
CA SER A 188 10.11 -14.51 -23.43
C SER A 188 9.90 -13.22 -22.62
N THR A 189 10.29 -12.08 -23.18
CA THR A 189 9.90 -10.73 -22.71
C THR A 189 8.39 -10.52 -22.88
N PRO A 190 7.63 -9.99 -21.91
CA PRO A 190 6.25 -9.59 -22.15
C PRO A 190 6.10 -8.08 -22.38
N GLU A 191 5.42 -7.78 -23.48
CA GLU A 191 4.92 -6.48 -23.89
C GLU A 191 4.06 -5.79 -22.81
N CYS A 192 4.26 -4.48 -22.71
CA CYS A 192 3.49 -3.54 -21.90
C CYS A 192 2.16 -3.20 -22.61
N SER A 193 1.15 -4.08 -22.55
CA SER A 193 -0.18 -3.76 -23.10
C SER A 193 -1.38 -4.47 -22.45
N ARG A 194 -1.23 -5.12 -21.29
CA ARG A 194 -2.39 -5.63 -20.54
C ARG A 194 -3.04 -4.52 -19.72
N ALA A 195 -4.20 -4.04 -20.19
CA ALA A 195 -5.12 -3.25 -19.39
C ALA A 195 -5.53 -4.01 -18.12
N TRP A 196 -5.69 -3.28 -17.01
CA TRP A 196 -6.13 -3.82 -15.72
C TRP A 196 -7.38 -4.69 -15.87
N PRO A 197 -7.43 -5.92 -15.32
CA PRO A 197 -8.59 -6.77 -15.47
C PRO A 197 -9.80 -6.13 -14.79
N VAL A 198 -10.77 -5.69 -15.60
CA VAL A 198 -12.02 -5.04 -15.18
C VAL A 198 -12.87 -5.95 -14.27
N SER A 199 -12.58 -7.26 -14.21
CA SER A 199 -13.21 -8.21 -13.28
C SER A 199 -12.72 -8.07 -11.83
N ALA A 200 -11.51 -7.55 -11.59
CA ALA A 200 -10.97 -7.40 -10.24
C ALA A 200 -11.72 -6.31 -9.43
N THR A 201 -12.23 -5.28 -10.10
CA THR A 201 -12.88 -4.13 -9.45
C THR A 201 -14.22 -4.48 -8.78
N ARG A 202 -14.95 -5.49 -9.28
CA ARG A 202 -16.23 -5.92 -8.69
C ARG A 202 -16.08 -6.77 -7.43
N SER A 203 -14.92 -7.42 -7.24
CA SER A 203 -14.68 -8.28 -6.07
C SER A 203 -14.03 -7.54 -4.89
N CYS A 204 -13.38 -6.40 -5.13
CA CYS A 204 -12.65 -5.66 -4.08
C CYS A 204 -13.55 -4.93 -3.07
N ALA A 205 -14.81 -4.60 -3.43
CA ALA A 205 -15.75 -3.97 -2.48
C ALA A 205 -16.01 -4.83 -1.22
N GLY A 206 -15.81 -6.15 -1.32
CA GLY A 206 -15.93 -7.08 -0.19
C GLY A 206 -14.62 -7.43 0.53
N SER A 207 -13.45 -7.10 -0.04
CA SER A 207 -12.14 -7.50 0.51
C SER A 207 -11.54 -6.45 1.44
N MET A 208 -11.67 -5.16 1.11
CA MET A 208 -11.18 -4.06 1.98
C MET A 208 -12.06 -3.78 3.20
N THR A 209 -13.19 -4.47 3.37
CA THR A 209 -14.03 -4.38 4.57
C THR A 209 -13.63 -5.32 5.71
N ARG A 210 -12.59 -6.15 5.54
CA ARG A 210 -12.10 -7.05 6.61
C ARG A 210 -10.63 -6.80 6.95
N PHE A 211 -10.40 -5.85 7.85
CA PHE A 211 -9.24 -5.96 8.75
C PHE A 211 -9.48 -7.13 9.72
N PRO A 212 -8.52 -8.05 9.93
CA PRO A 212 -8.71 -9.17 10.84
C PRO A 212 -8.76 -8.68 12.30
N THR A 213 -9.91 -8.84 12.96
CA THR A 213 -10.12 -8.55 14.38
C THR A 213 -9.42 -9.54 15.33
N SER A 214 -8.56 -10.44 14.83
CA SER A 214 -7.96 -11.52 15.61
C SER A 214 -6.72 -11.13 16.43
N TRP A 215 -6.40 -9.84 16.53
CA TRP A 215 -5.24 -9.30 17.25
C TRP A 215 -5.59 -8.56 18.56
N CYS A 216 -6.75 -8.82 19.17
CA CYS A 216 -7.06 -8.34 20.52
C CYS A 216 -7.19 -9.50 21.50
N GLY A 217 -6.26 -9.52 22.46
CA GLY A 217 -6.27 -10.42 23.60
C GLY A 217 -7.54 -10.28 24.45
N ASN A 218 -7.91 -11.42 25.04
CA ASN A 218 -9.12 -11.67 25.79
C ASN A 218 -9.17 -10.88 27.13
N SER A 219 -10.18 -10.03 27.33
CA SER A 219 -10.61 -9.58 28.67
C SER A 219 -12.09 -9.16 28.74
N ARG A 220 -12.92 -10.14 29.18
CA ARG A 220 -14.11 -10.08 30.08
C ARG A 220 -15.20 -8.97 29.90
N SER A 221 -16.42 -9.44 29.55
CA SER A 221 -17.80 -9.14 30.10
C SER A 221 -18.15 -7.72 30.59
N ALA A 222 -19.27 -7.03 30.29
CA ALA A 222 -20.68 -7.32 29.89
C ALA A 222 -21.36 -5.96 29.47
N PRO A 223 -22.71 -5.75 29.40
CA PRO A 223 -23.85 -6.62 29.10
C PRO A 223 -24.66 -6.16 27.85
N THR A 224 -25.62 -7.00 27.46
CA THR A 224 -26.58 -6.86 26.35
C THR A 224 -27.57 -5.70 26.49
N GLY A 225 -27.76 -4.94 25.42
CA GLY A 225 -28.85 -3.98 25.25
C GLY A 225 -29.08 -3.62 23.78
N THR A 226 -30.08 -4.23 23.16
CA THR A 226 -30.50 -4.01 21.77
C THR A 226 -31.27 -2.71 21.59
N ARG A 227 -30.87 -1.86 20.63
CA ARG A 227 -31.77 -1.05 19.77
C ARG A 227 -31.03 -0.65 18.50
N GLY A 228 -31.65 -0.95 17.36
CA GLY A 228 -31.07 -0.80 16.04
C GLY A 228 -30.94 0.65 15.58
N VAL A 229 -29.82 0.91 14.90
CA VAL A 229 -29.59 2.01 13.97
C VAL A 229 -28.71 1.44 12.85
N ASN A 230 -29.16 1.61 11.60
CA ASN A 230 -28.45 1.21 10.40
C ASN A 230 -27.09 1.93 10.35
N GLY A 231 -26.01 1.17 10.60
CA GLY A 231 -24.66 1.69 10.81
C GLY A 231 -23.80 1.64 9.55
N VAL A 232 -23.38 2.83 9.13
CA VAL A 232 -22.21 3.07 8.27
C VAL A 232 -20.97 2.53 9.00
N GLY A 233 -20.15 1.72 8.32
CA GLY A 233 -19.00 1.03 8.92
C GLY A 233 -18.01 2.00 9.57
N GLY A 234 -17.79 1.82 10.88
CA GLY A 234 -16.92 2.65 11.70
C GLY A 234 -15.44 2.34 11.50
N LEU A 235 -14.66 3.40 11.30
CA LEU A 235 -13.21 3.43 11.38
C LEU A 235 -12.78 3.22 12.84
N ILE A 236 -11.94 2.22 13.12
CA ILE A 236 -11.25 2.13 14.41
C ILE A 236 -10.16 3.22 14.41
N LEU A 237 -10.47 4.37 14.99
CA LEU A 237 -9.47 5.30 15.49
C LEU A 237 -8.78 4.65 16.68
N CYS A 238 -7.46 4.43 16.59
CA CYS A 238 -6.62 4.24 17.76
C CYS A 238 -6.76 5.47 18.67
N ARG A 239 -7.64 5.40 19.67
CA ARG A 239 -7.57 6.27 20.84
C ARG A 239 -6.34 5.85 21.64
N GLY A 240 -5.27 6.63 21.55
CA GLY A 240 -4.13 6.46 22.46
C GLY A 240 -2.83 7.09 21.96
N CYS A 241 -2.76 8.42 21.96
CA CYS A 241 -1.54 9.19 22.18
C CYS A 241 -1.95 10.64 22.49
N THR A 242 -2.56 10.85 23.65
CA THR A 242 -2.57 12.17 24.30
C THR A 242 -1.27 12.28 25.09
N GLY A 243 -0.35 13.12 24.62
CA GLY A 243 0.88 13.43 25.34
C GLY A 243 1.97 13.98 24.43
N TRP A 244 1.86 15.28 24.14
CA TRP A 244 2.89 16.24 23.73
C TRP A 244 3.75 15.92 22.51
#